data_AF-A0A6M0H4A9-F1
#
_entry.id   AF-A0A6M0H4A9-F1
#
_cell.length_a   1.000
_cell.length_b   1.000
_cell.length_c   1.000
_cell.angle_alpha   90.00
_cell.angle_beta   90.00
_cell.angle_gamma   90.00
#
_symmetry.space_group_name_H-M   'P 1'
#
loop_
_entity.id
_entity.type
_entity.pdbx_description
1 polymer ?
#
loop_
_entity_poly.entity_id
_entity_poly.type
_entity_poly.pdbx_seq_one_letter_code
_entity_poly.pdbx_strand_id
1 'polypeptide(L)'
;MRFDDLIKKAIIEIKNENFLKATEYIHLAISEDDNSAKPHNLLGIIEEINGNLELANNHYRSAYSLDPTFKASDNNLKRITSFYYVFDLEEIDFGETIGKQAPI
;
A
#
# COMPACT_ATOMS: atom_id res chain seq x y z
N MET A 1 -1.33 -1.99 20.05
CA MET A 1 -2.50 -1.75 19.16
C MET A 1 -2.53 -2.92 18.19
N ARG A 2 -3.69 -3.48 17.79
CA ARG A 2 -3.65 -4.64 16.89
C ARG A 2 -3.11 -4.22 15.52
N PHE A 3 -2.26 -5.05 14.91
CA PHE A 3 -1.68 -4.82 13.59
C PHE A 3 -2.71 -4.34 12.54
N ASP A 4 -3.87 -5.02 12.47
CA ASP A 4 -4.94 -4.66 11.53
C ASP A 4 -5.51 -3.25 11.74
N ASP A 5 -5.51 -2.75 12.98
CA ASP A 5 -5.98 -1.40 13.29
C ASP A 5 -4.95 -0.35 12.84
N LEU A 6 -3.66 -0.65 12.96
CA LEU A 6 -2.58 0.21 12.47
C LEU A 6 -2.63 0.34 10.94
N ILE A 7 -2.82 -0.78 10.24
CA ILE A 7 -3.00 -0.79 8.78
C ILE A 7 -4.20 0.06 8.36
N LYS A 8 -5.37 -0.12 9.01
CA LYS A 8 -6.56 0.68 8.70
C LYS A 8 -6.34 2.17 8.91
N LYS A 9 -5.69 2.56 10.01
CA LYS A 9 -5.38 3.96 10.29
C LYS A 9 -4.40 4.55 9.28
N ALA A 10 -3.37 3.80 8.90
CA ALA A 10 -2.45 4.22 7.85
C ALA A 10 -3.19 4.50 6.53
N ILE A 11 -4.07 3.60 6.09
CA ILE A 11 -4.88 3.79 4.88
C ILE A 11 -5.75 5.04 4.97
N ILE A 12 -6.43 5.26 6.10
CA ILE A 12 -7.25 6.47 6.33
C ILE A 12 -6.40 7.73 6.21
N GLU A 13 -5.22 7.76 6.82
CA GLU A 13 -4.35 8.94 6.78
C GLU A 13 -3.76 9.16 5.38
N ILE A 14 -3.46 8.11 4.60
CA ILE A 14 -3.07 8.24 3.19
C ILE A 14 -4.20 8.89 2.37
N LYS A 15 -5.44 8.41 2.54
CA LYS A 15 -6.62 8.98 1.85
C LYS A 15 -6.91 10.43 2.25
N ASN A 16 -6.47 10.84 3.44
CA ASN A 16 -6.53 12.22 3.92
C ASN A 16 -5.28 13.05 3.56
N GLU A 17 -4.37 12.51 2.74
CA GLU A 17 -3.09 13.13 2.35
C GLU A 17 -2.16 13.46 3.55
N ASN A 18 -2.39 12.83 4.70
CA ASN A 18 -1.59 13.02 5.90
C ASN A 18 -0.46 11.97 5.98
N PHE A 19 0.51 12.10 5.07
CA PHE A 19 1.57 11.10 4.90
C PHE A 19 2.48 10.94 6.11
N LEU A 20 2.71 12.02 6.88
CA LEU A 20 3.49 11.94 8.12
C LEU A 20 2.86 10.95 9.10
N LYS A 21 1.57 11.11 9.38
CA LYS A 21 0.85 10.25 10.32
C LYS A 21 0.59 8.85 9.77
N ALA A 22 0.39 8.73 8.45
CA ALA A 22 0.33 7.43 7.79
C ALA A 22 1.62 6.64 8.01
N THR A 23 2.78 7.27 7.78
CA THR A 23 4.10 6.67 7.96
C THR A 23 4.35 6.27 9.42
N GLU A 24 3.91 7.08 10.39
CA GLU A 24 3.96 6.68 11.81
C GLU A 24 3.19 5.37 12.08
N TYR A 25 1.96 5.26 11.58
CA TYR A 25 1.17 4.03 11.73
C TYR A 25 1.77 2.84 11.00
N ILE A 26 2.38 3.05 9.83
CA ILE A 26 3.09 2.01 9.07
C ILE A 26 4.30 1.52 9.88
N HIS A 27 5.12 2.41 10.45
CA HIS A 27 6.28 1.98 11.24
C HIS A 27 5.88 1.24 12.52
N LEU A 28 4.79 1.65 13.17
CA LEU A 28 4.22 0.88 14.27
C LEU A 28 3.74 -0.50 13.79
N ALA A 29 3.11 -0.60 12.61
CA ALA A 29 2.68 -1.90 12.06
C ALA A 29 3.87 -2.82 11.76
N ILE A 30 4.95 -2.29 11.19
CA ILE A 30 6.21 -3.03 10.97
C ILE A 30 6.80 -3.52 12.29
N SER A 31 6.68 -2.73 13.36
CA SER A 31 7.20 -3.11 14.68
C SER A 31 6.40 -4.26 15.33
N GLU A 32 5.14 -4.44 14.94
CA GLU A 32 4.27 -5.53 15.41
C GLU A 32 4.39 -6.80 14.54
N ASP A 33 4.55 -6.64 13.22
CA ASP A 33 4.75 -7.74 12.27
C ASP A 33 5.61 -7.27 11.08
N ASP A 34 6.89 -7.63 11.12
CA ASP A 34 7.90 -7.30 10.12
C ASP A 34 7.88 -8.24 8.89
N ASN A 35 7.12 -9.33 8.95
CA ASN A 35 6.96 -10.28 7.84
C ASN A 35 5.75 -9.96 6.96
N SER A 36 4.97 -8.94 7.31
CA SER A 36 3.78 -8.56 6.55
C SER A 36 4.11 -7.79 5.28
N ALA A 37 3.44 -8.12 4.18
CA ALA A 37 3.54 -7.36 2.94
C ALA A 37 2.80 -6.00 2.99
N LYS A 38 1.79 -5.86 3.86
CA LYS A 38 0.90 -4.69 3.87
C LYS A 38 1.64 -3.36 4.12
N PRO A 39 2.53 -3.23 5.12
CA PRO A 39 3.22 -1.96 5.39
C PRO A 39 4.09 -1.51 4.21
N HIS A 40 4.79 -2.44 3.55
CA HIS A 40 5.58 -2.13 2.36
C HIS A 40 4.71 -1.70 1.18
N ASN A 41 3.54 -2.31 0.97
CA ASN A 41 2.60 -1.82 -0.05
C ASN A 41 2.14 -0.39 0.23
N LEU A 42 1.82 -0.06 1.50
CA LEU A 42 1.39 1.28 1.88
C LEU A 42 2.51 2.33 1.73
N LEU A 43 3.76 1.99 2.04
CA LEU A 43 4.90 2.87 1.75
C LEU A 43 5.07 3.08 0.25
N GLY A 44 4.89 2.02 -0.54
CA GLY A 44 4.91 2.12 -2.01
C GLY A 44 3.87 3.10 -2.54
N ILE A 45 2.65 3.06 -1.97
CA ILE A 45 1.56 4.00 -2.32
C ILE A 45 1.94 5.44 -1.99
N ILE A 46 2.48 5.69 -0.79
CA ILE A 46 2.90 7.05 -0.39
C ILE A 46 3.95 7.59 -1.34
N GLU A 47 4.97 6.80 -1.65
CA GLU A 47 6.04 7.20 -2.57
C GLU A 47 5.52 7.42 -3.99
N GLU A 48 4.56 6.62 -4.43
CA GLU A 48 3.94 6.79 -5.74
C GLU A 48 3.14 8.09 -5.84
N ILE A 49 2.32 8.40 -4.82
CA ILE A 49 1.57 9.66 -4.73
C ILE A 49 2.54 10.87 -4.74
N ASN A 50 3.69 10.73 -4.09
CA ASN A 50 4.73 11.76 -4.09
C ASN A 50 5.56 11.83 -5.40
N GLY A 51 5.30 10.95 -6.37
CA GLY A 51 6.02 10.90 -7.65
C GLY A 51 7.39 10.21 -7.58
N ASN A 52 7.75 9.62 -6.44
CA ASN A 52 9.01 8.90 -6.23
C ASN A 52 8.92 7.46 -6.76
N LEU A 53 8.71 7.30 -8.07
CA LEU A 53 8.36 6.01 -8.69
C LEU A 53 9.39 4.90 -8.46
N GLU A 54 10.68 5.24 -8.34
CA GLU A 54 11.73 4.26 -8.04
C GLU A 54 11.57 3.67 -6.62
N LEU A 55 11.30 4.54 -5.63
CA LEU A 55 11.07 4.11 -4.25
C LEU A 55 9.75 3.35 -4.13
N ALA A 56 8.71 3.80 -4.82
CA ALA A 56 7.43 3.10 -4.90
C ALA A 56 7.61 1.66 -5.42
N ASN A 57 8.31 1.51 -6.54
CA ASN A 57 8.63 0.20 -7.11
C ASN A 57 9.42 -0.68 -6.14
N ASN A 58 10.43 -0.14 -5.45
CA ASN A 58 11.19 -0.88 -4.45
C ASN A 58 10.30 -1.41 -3.32
N HIS A 59 9.41 -0.58 -2.80
CA HIS A 59 8.48 -0.95 -1.75
C HIS A 59 7.44 -1.98 -2.20
N TYR A 60 6.86 -1.82 -3.39
CA TYR A 60 5.95 -2.83 -3.95
C TYR A 60 6.65 -4.17 -4.19
N ARG A 61 7.91 -4.17 -4.66
CA ARG A 61 8.71 -5.40 -4.82
C ARG A 61 9.03 -6.05 -3.48
N SER A 62 9.32 -5.28 -2.43
CA SER A 62 9.49 -5.82 -1.08
C SER A 62 8.21 -6.48 -0.56
N ALA A 63 7.06 -5.81 -0.72
CA ALA A 63 5.77 -6.38 -0.37
C ALA A 63 5.48 -7.69 -1.12
N TYR A 64 5.70 -7.71 -2.43
CA TYR A 64 5.54 -8.90 -3.25
C TYR A 64 6.49 -10.04 -2.85
N SER A 65 7.72 -9.71 -2.45
CA SER A 65 8.71 -10.72 -2.02
C SER A 65 8.37 -11.35 -0.68
N LEU A 66 7.76 -10.59 0.24
CA LEU A 66 7.28 -11.09 1.54
C LEU A 66 6.06 -11.98 1.38
N ASP A 67 5.08 -11.56 0.59
CA ASP A 67 3.88 -12.34 0.30
C ASP A 67 3.44 -12.17 -1.16
N PRO A 68 3.83 -13.10 -2.05
CA PRO A 68 3.39 -13.10 -3.45
C PRO A 68 1.87 -13.32 -3.62
N THR A 69 1.15 -13.76 -2.57
CA THR A 69 -0.30 -13.97 -2.61
C THR A 69 -1.09 -12.69 -2.26
N PHE A 70 -0.41 -11.67 -1.73
CA PHE A 70 -1.00 -10.37 -1.44
C PHE A 70 -1.22 -9.57 -2.74
N LYS A 71 -2.39 -9.77 -3.36
CA LYS A 71 -2.74 -9.24 -4.68
C LYS A 71 -2.50 -7.73 -4.86
N ALA A 72 -2.64 -6.93 -3.81
CA ALA A 72 -2.46 -5.49 -3.89
C ALA A 72 -1.03 -5.08 -4.30
N SER A 73 -0.01 -5.77 -3.78
CA SER A 73 1.38 -5.47 -4.17
C SER A 73 1.65 -5.84 -5.63
N ASP A 74 1.11 -6.97 -6.10
CA ASP A 74 1.20 -7.41 -7.50
C ASP A 74 0.45 -6.44 -8.44
N ASN A 75 -0.76 -6.02 -8.07
CA ASN A 75 -1.55 -5.05 -8.84
C ASN A 75 -0.83 -3.70 -8.99
N ASN A 76 -0.35 -3.13 -7.88
CA ASN A 76 0.39 -1.87 -7.90
C ASN A 76 1.72 -1.98 -8.64
N LEU A 77 2.46 -3.09 -8.44
CA LEU A 77 3.73 -3.32 -9.12
C LEU A 77 3.54 -3.42 -10.65
N LYS A 78 2.52 -4.16 -11.11
CA LYS A 78 2.17 -4.24 -12.54
C LYS A 78 1.78 -2.89 -13.11
N ARG A 79 1.00 -2.09 -12.35
CA ARG A 79 0.57 -0.76 -12.77
C ARG A 79 1.76 0.17 -12.96
N ILE A 80 2.65 0.29 -11.96
CA ILE A 80 3.79 1.22 -12.00
C ILE A 80 4.89 0.80 -12.99
N THR A 81 5.03 -0.50 -13.28
CA THR A 81 6.03 -1.00 -14.25
C THR A 81 5.50 -1.10 -15.68
N SER A 82 4.22 -0.77 -15.90
CA SER A 82 3.62 -0.74 -17.23
C SER A 82 4.24 0.37 -18.09
N PHE A 83 4.45 0.08 -19.38
CA PHE A 83 4.87 1.09 -20.36
C PHE A 83 3.86 2.24 -20.49
N TYR A 84 2.59 1.97 -20.19
CA TYR A 84 1.49 2.94 -20.25
C TYR A 84 1.12 3.50 -18.88
N TYR A 85 2.07 3.53 -17.93
CA TYR A 85 1.82 4.06 -16.60
C TYR A 85 1.26 5.48 -16.67
N VAL A 86 0.11 5.66 -16.03
CA VAL A 86 -0.50 6.95 -15.72
C VAL A 86 -0.90 6.87 -14.25
N PHE A 87 -0.51 7.88 -13.47
CA PHE A 87 -0.95 7.96 -12.08
C PHE A 87 -2.46 8.22 -12.04
N ASP A 88 -3.19 7.33 -11.38
CA ASP A 88 -4.59 7.45 -11.07
C ASP A 88 -4.81 6.89 -9.66
N LEU A 89 -5.34 7.74 -8.77
CA LEU A 89 -5.58 7.38 -7.38
C LEU A 89 -6.67 6.30 -7.24
N GLU A 90 -7.62 6.24 -8.19
CA GLU A 90 -8.70 5.24 -8.17
C GLU A 90 -8.19 3.82 -8.47
N GLU A 91 -7.04 3.71 -9.15
CA GLU A 91 -6.39 2.45 -9.51
C GLU A 91 -5.36 1.98 -8.47
N ILE A 92 -5.21 2.71 -7.36
CA ILE A 92 -4.33 2.29 -6.25
C ILE A 92 -5.01 1.20 -5.42
N ASP A 93 -4.38 0.03 -5.35
CA ASP A 93 -4.84 -1.08 -4.52
C ASP A 93 -4.21 -1.01 -3.12
N PHE A 94 -4.99 -0.57 -2.13
CA PHE A 94 -4.55 -0.49 -0.73
C PHE A 94 -4.46 -1.86 -0.05
N GLY A 95 -4.99 -2.92 -0.66
CA GLY A 95 -5.14 -4.24 -0.02
C GLY A 95 -6.22 -4.27 1.04
N GLU A 96 -7.17 -3.34 0.99
CA GLU A 96 -8.43 -3.48 1.70
C GLU A 96 -9.16 -4.69 1.13
N THR A 97 -9.61 -5.62 1.97
CA THR A 97 -10.54 -6.65 1.51
C THR A 97 -11.75 -5.90 0.98
N ILE A 98 -11.93 -5.91 -0.35
CA ILE A 98 -13.17 -5.47 -0.97
C ILE A 98 -14.25 -6.35 -0.34
N GLY A 99 -14.94 -5.81 0.67
CA GLY A 99 -16.30 -6.21 0.94
C GLY A 99 -17.02 -5.85 -0.35
N LYS A 100 -17.14 -6.82 -1.25
CA LYS A 100 -18.04 -6.69 -2.39
C LYS A 100 -19.40 -6.37 -1.77
N GLN A 101 -19.77 -5.10 -1.72
CA GLN A 101 -21.17 -4.78 -1.95
C GLN A 101 -21.39 -5.26 -3.37
N ALA A 102 -22.00 -6.44 -3.46
CA ALA A 102 -22.58 -6.90 -4.69
C ALA A 102 -23.42 -5.74 -5.24
N PRO A 103 -23.29 -5.39 -6.53
CA PRO A 103 -24.29 -4.54 -7.14
C PRO A 103 -25.65 -5.20 -6.94
N ILE A 104 -26.60 -4.43 -6.39
CA ILE A 104 -28.02 -4.78 -6.39
C ILE A 104 -28.53 -4.72 -7.83
#